data_AF-A0A6B8KC20-F1
#
_entry.id   AF-A0A6B8KC20-F1
#
_cell.length_a   1.000
_cell.length_b   1.000
_cell.length_c   1.000
_cell.angle_alpha   90.00
_cell.angle_beta   90.00
_cell.angle_gamma   90.00
#
_symmetry.space_group_name_H-M   'P 1'
#
loop_
_entity.id
_entity.type
_entity.pdbx_description
1 polymer ?
#
loop_
_entity_poly.entity_id
_entity_poly.type
_entity_poly.pdbx_seq_one_letter_code
_entity_poly.pdbx_strand_id
1 'polypeptide(L)' 'MAVTTLSTREVNQDLGRAKRASESGPVIITERGRPAHVLLTYDEYQRLAGQYRQVNILDELGFSPGVEDMR' A
#
# COMPACT_ATOMS: atom_id res chain seq x y z
N MET A 1 -8.59 -7.84 -9.75
CA MET A 1 -7.50 -6.86 -9.55
C MET A 1 -6.33 -7.27 -10.42
N ALA A 2 -5.93 -6.46 -11.38
CA ALA A 2 -4.78 -6.76 -12.23
C ALA A 2 -3.53 -6.11 -11.62
N VAL A 3 -2.54 -6.91 -11.25
CA VAL A 3 -1.23 -6.39 -10.82
C VAL A 3 -0.39 -6.18 -12.07
N THR A 4 0.04 -4.94 -12.30
CA THR A 4 0.90 -4.60 -13.43
C THR A 4 2.34 -4.47 -12.95
N THR A 5 3.30 -5.00 -13.70
CA THR A 5 4.72 -4.79 -13.42
C THR A 5 5.35 -4.01 -14.56
N LEU A 6 6.03 -2.92 -14.24
CA LEU A 6 6.77 -2.07 -15.18
C LEU A 6 8.20 -1.88 -14.68
N SER A 7 9.15 -1.68 -15.58
CA SER A 7 10.48 -1.20 -15.23
C SER A 7 10.48 0.31 -15.01
N THR A 8 11.47 0.82 -14.26
CA THR A 8 11.71 2.27 -14.13
C THR A 8 11.86 2.94 -15.50
N ARG A 9 12.42 2.24 -16.50
CA ARG A 9 12.53 2.76 -17.89
C ARG A 9 11.16 2.93 -18.54
N GLU A 10 10.27 1.96 -18.41
CA GLU A 10 8.91 2.03 -18.96
C GLU A 10 8.08 3.13 -18.30
N VAL A 11 8.23 3.32 -16.99
CA VAL A 11 7.56 4.40 -16.25
C VAL A 11 8.07 5.77 -16.70
N ASN A 12 9.39 5.93 -16.87
CA ASN A 12 9.97 7.19 -17.35
C ASN A 12 9.59 7.50 -18.81
N GLN A 13 9.39 6.47 -19.63
CA GLN A 13 8.95 6.61 -21.01
C GLN A 13 7.46 6.97 -21.12
N ASP A 14 6.61 6.40 -20.26
CA ASP A 14 5.17 6.65 -20.27
C ASP A 14 4.58 6.60 -18.84
N LEU A 15 4.76 7.71 -18.12
CA LEU A 15 4.19 7.89 -16.78
C LEU A 15 2.66 7.89 -16.82
N GLY A 16 2.04 8.34 -17.92
CA GLY A 16 0.59 8.37 -18.09
C GLY A 16 -0.03 6.98 -18.13
N ARG A 17 0.63 6.01 -18.78
CA ARG A 17 0.25 4.60 -18.75
C ARG A 17 0.38 4.01 -17.35
N ALA A 18 1.45 4.32 -16.62
CA ALA A 18 1.62 3.83 -15.25
C ALA A 18 0.49 4.33 -14.32
N LYS A 19 0.10 5.61 -14.43
CA LYS A 19 -1.02 6.19 -13.68
C LYS A 19 -2.36 5.52 -14.02
N ARG A 20 -2.70 5.38 -15.30
CA ARG A 20 -3.93 4.68 -15.72
C ARG A 20 -3.95 3.22 -15.27
N ALA A 21 -2.81 2.52 -15.34
CA ALA A 21 -2.72 1.16 -14.83
C ALA A 21 -2.97 1.10 -13.32
N SER A 22 -2.53 2.12 -12.57
CA SER A 22 -2.75 2.20 -11.12
C SER A 22 -4.22 2.33 -10.70
N GLU A 23 -5.09 2.80 -11.61
CA GLU A 23 -6.55 2.84 -11.39
C GLU A 23 -7.18 1.44 -11.37
N SER A 24 -6.54 0.44 -12.01
CA SER A 24 -7.02 -0.94 -12.08
C SER A 24 -6.40 -1.89 -11.02
N GLY A 25 -5.38 -1.41 -10.31
CA GLY A 25 -4.64 -2.17 -9.31
C GLY A 25 -3.20 -1.68 -9.13
N PRO A 26 -2.44 -2.24 -8.18
CA PRO A 26 -1.08 -1.80 -7.91
C PRO A 26 -0.16 -2.00 -9.12
N VAL A 27 0.70 -1.02 -9.36
CA VAL A 27 1.77 -1.10 -10.35
C VAL A 27 3.09 -1.28 -9.63
N ILE A 28 3.71 -2.44 -9.80
CA ILE A 28 5.05 -2.73 -9.28
C ILE A 28 6.08 -2.14 -10.25
N ILE A 29 6.95 -1.28 -9.74
CA ILE A 29 8.05 -0.69 -10.49
C ILE A 29 9.32 -1.44 -10.13
N THR A 30 10.03 -1.92 -11.15
CA THR A 30 11.24 -2.72 -11.01
C THR A 30 12.51 -1.98 -11.42
N GLU A 31 13.58 -2.27 -10.70
CA GLU A 31 14.94 -1.85 -11.01
C GLU A 31 15.81 -3.09 -11.17
N ARG A 32 16.49 -3.21 -12.31
CA ARG A 32 17.36 -4.35 -12.64
C ARG A 32 16.66 -5.72 -12.39
N GLY A 33 15.37 -5.80 -12.71
CA GLY A 33 14.56 -7.01 -12.57
C GLY A 33 14.02 -7.30 -11.17
N ARG A 34 14.22 -6.40 -10.20
CA ARG A 34 13.71 -6.56 -8.82
C ARG A 34 12.66 -5.50 -8.50
N PRO A 35 11.56 -5.83 -7.81
CA PRO A 35 10.62 -4.84 -7.28
C PRO A 35 11.35 -3.82 -6.42
N ALA A 36 11.14 -2.54 -6.70
CA ALA A 36 11.76 -1.43 -5.99
C ALA A 36 10.72 -0.47 -5.40
N HIS A 37 9.67 -0.18 -6.18
CA HIS A 37 8.59 0.72 -5.78
C HIS A 37 7.22 0.16 -6.19
N VAL A 38 6.16 0.71 -5.60
CA VAL A 38 4.78 0.45 -5.99
C VAL A 38 4.08 1.80 -6.20
N LEU A 39 3.35 1.94 -7.30
CA LEU A 39 2.48 3.07 -7.56
C LEU A 39 1.01 2.66 -7.31
N LEU A 40 0.32 3.50 -6.55
CA LEU A 40 -1.10 3.37 -6.22
C LEU A 40 -1.80 4.70 -6.51
N THR A 41 -3.12 4.65 -6.70
CA THR A 41 -3.92 5.86 -6.55
C THR A 41 -3.86 6.33 -5.10
N TYR A 42 -4.10 7.62 -4.90
CA TYR A 42 -4.09 8.17 -3.55
C TYR A 42 -5.20 7.58 -2.66
N ASP A 43 -6.39 7.32 -3.23
CA ASP A 43 -7.50 6.68 -2.50
C ASP A 43 -7.12 5.28 -1.99
N GLU A 44 -6.49 4.45 -2.83
CA GLU A 44 -6.02 3.12 -2.42
C GLU A 44 -4.91 3.22 -1.37
N TYR A 45 -3.99 4.18 -1.52
CA TYR A 45 -3.01 4.46 -0.47
C TYR A 45 -3.67 4.86 0.85
N GLN A 46 -4.69 5.73 0.82
CA GLN A 46 -5.41 6.16 2.02
C GLN A 46 -6.18 5.01 2.68
N ARG A 47 -6.81 4.13 1.88
CA ARG A 47 -7.47 2.93 2.40
C ARG A 47 -6.49 2.02 3.12
N LEU A 48 -5.34 1.73 2.50
CA LEU A 48 -4.29 0.92 3.12
C LEU A 48 -3.72 1.59 4.37
N ALA A 49 -3.33 2.86 4.28
CA ALA A 49 -2.79 3.61 5.42
C ALA A 49 -3.81 3.76 6.56
N GLY A 50 -5.10 3.90 6.24
CA GLY A 50 -6.19 3.91 7.21
C GLY A 50 -6.38 2.57 7.90
N GLN A 51 -6.27 1.45 7.16
CA GLN A 51 -6.26 0.11 7.74
C GLN A 51 -5.10 -0.07 8.72
N TYR A 52 -3.87 0.32 8.35
CA TYR A 52 -2.72 0.27 9.27
C TYR A 52 -2.89 1.15 10.51
N ARG A 53 -3.68 2.22 10.45
CA ARG A 53 -3.98 3.09 11.59
C ARG A 53 -5.09 2.54 12.49
N GLN A 54 -5.97 1.71 11.95
CA GLN A 54 -7.03 1.02 12.70
C GLN A 54 -6.55 -0.29 13.33
N VAL A 55 -5.48 -0.89 12.82
CA VAL A 55 -4.71 -1.89 13.57
C VAL A 55 -4.01 -1.17 14.73
N ASN A 56 -4.77 -0.87 15.78
CA ASN A 56 -4.21 -0.51 17.06
C ASN A 56 -3.39 -1.71 17.52
N ILE A 57 -2.08 -1.51 17.64
CA ILE A 57 -1.18 -2.53 18.20
C ILE A 57 -1.70 -3.04 19.56
N LEU A 58 -2.46 -2.20 20.30
CA LEU A 58 -3.12 -2.56 21.55
C LEU A 58 -4.22 -3.62 21.37
N ASP A 59 -4.98 -3.57 20.27
CA ASP A 59 -6.02 -4.56 19.96
C ASP A 59 -5.37 -5.91 19.58
N GLU A 60 -4.29 -5.87 18.81
CA GLU A 60 -3.53 -7.06 18.39
C GLU A 60 -2.72 -7.69 19.54
N LEU A 61 -2.25 -6.88 20.50
CA LEU A 61 -1.60 -7.33 21.73
C LEU A 61 -2.60 -7.70 22.84
N GLY A 62 -3.92 -7.66 22.58
CA GLY A 62 -4.95 -8.05 23.53
C GLY A 62 -5.11 -7.08 24.72
N PHE A 63 -4.58 -5.86 24.63
CA PHE A 63 -4.84 -4.82 25.61
C PHE A 63 -6.19 -4.17 25.33
N SER A 64 -7.26 -4.80 25.82
CA SER A 64 -8.54 -4.14 25.92
C SER A 64 -8.43 -2.96 26.91
N PRO A 65 -8.75 -1.71 26.52
CA PRO A 65 -8.83 -0.61 27.47
C PRO A 65 -10.08 -0.79 28.32
N GLY A 66 -9.93 -1.48 29.44
CA GLY A 66 -10.98 -1.63 30.45
C GLY A 66 -11.21 -3.06 30.92
N VAL A 67 -10.29 -3.56 31.75
CA VAL A 67 -10.55 -4.42 32.91
C VAL A 67 -9.41 -4.10 33.89
N GLU A 68 -9.68 -3.25 34.89
CA GLU A 68 -9.85 -3.66 36.30
C GLU A 68 -8.50 -4.01 36.98
N ASP A 69 -8.17 -3.66 38.20
CA ASP A 69 -8.89 -3.06 39.32
C ASP A 69 -7.85 -2.83 40.45
N MET A 70 -8.22 -1.96 41.39
CA MET A 70 -7.68 -1.77 42.75
C MET A 70 -6.51 -2.64 43.24
N ARG A 71 -5.39 -1.98 43.59
CA ARG A 71 -4.72 -2.14 44.90
C ARG A 71 -3.88 -0.92 45.26
#